data_AF-A0A9Q3PUY0-F1
#
_entry.id   AF-A0A9Q3PUY0-F1
#
_cell.length_a   1.000
_cell.length_b   1.000
_cell.length_c   1.000
_cell.angle_alpha   90.00
_cell.angle_beta   90.00
_cell.angle_gamma   90.00
#
_symmetry.space_group_name_H-M   'P 1'
#
loop_
_entity.id
_entity.type
_entity.pdbx_description
1 polymer ?
#
loop_
_entity_poly.entity_id
_entity_poly.type
_entity_poly.pdbx_seq_one_letter_code
_entity_poly.pdbx_strand_id
1 'polypeptide(L)'
;MRQAPLKDVPKYKEWPHFGGEGEYDHMGFIRGIDMIKENFQLPDIFVTARFNTLFTKSAHRCKWANHSWRFKVETAFEYAKFNSDKDKASQCFCQQKHILIALYPDISEFMIHRQILIKFGGYLEHAVKSRTTEQYSEEDIIIILEEVTTRTIIGPSRVNLKTKFNTPWKDSVDRNPK
;
A
#
# COMPACT_ATOMS: atom_id res chain seq x y z
N MET A 1 6.37 -43.25 13.04
CA MET A 1 7.50 -42.44 13.56
C MET A 1 7.16 -42.01 14.98
N ARG A 2 8.12 -41.99 15.92
CA ARG A 2 7.85 -41.66 17.35
C ARG A 2 7.83 -40.15 17.54
N GLN A 3 6.84 -39.62 18.25
CA GLN A 3 6.83 -38.22 18.69
C GLN A 3 8.05 -37.95 19.57
N ALA A 4 8.74 -36.84 19.32
CA ALA A 4 9.83 -36.39 20.17
C ALA A 4 9.26 -36.02 21.56
N PRO A 5 9.93 -36.38 22.66
CA PRO A 5 9.57 -35.90 23.99
C PRO A 5 9.49 -34.36 24.00
N LEU A 6 8.45 -33.79 24.60
CA LEU A 6 8.26 -32.32 24.67
C LEU A 6 9.46 -31.58 25.30
N LYS A 7 10.27 -32.27 26.09
CA LYS A 7 11.53 -31.77 26.69
C LYS A 7 12.64 -31.48 25.68
N ASP A 8 12.60 -32.10 24.50
CA ASP A 8 13.61 -31.97 23.45
C ASP A 8 13.24 -30.87 22.45
N VAL A 9 12.05 -30.27 22.58
CA VAL A 9 11.58 -29.16 21.76
C VAL A 9 12.37 -27.88 22.13
N PRO A 10 12.95 -27.17 21.15
CA PRO A 10 13.67 -25.93 21.37
C PRO A 10 12.86 -24.92 22.17
N LYS A 11 13.55 -24.16 23.02
CA LYS A 11 12.92 -23.09 23.81
C LYS A 11 12.45 -22.00 22.86
N TYR A 12 11.42 -21.25 23.25
CA TYR A 12 10.85 -20.20 22.39
C TYR A 12 11.88 -19.15 21.93
N LYS A 13 12.94 -18.90 22.69
CA LYS A 13 14.03 -17.99 22.31
C LYS A 13 14.85 -18.45 21.10
N GLU A 14 14.84 -19.76 20.83
CA GLU A 14 15.57 -20.40 19.73
C GLU A 14 14.71 -20.55 18.47
N TRP A 15 13.42 -20.20 18.56
CA TRP A 15 12.52 -20.22 17.42
C TRP A 15 12.73 -18.98 16.55
N PRO A 16 12.41 -19.06 15.25
CA PRO A 16 12.45 -17.88 14.38
C PRO A 16 11.49 -16.81 14.92
N HIS A 17 11.94 -15.56 14.92
CA HIS A 17 11.13 -14.40 15.28
C HIS A 17 10.78 -13.63 14.01
N PHE A 18 9.59 -13.05 13.97
CA PHE A 18 9.12 -12.27 12.82
C PHE A 18 8.98 -10.81 13.22
N GLY A 19 9.67 -9.92 12.50
CA GLY A 19 9.67 -8.49 12.77
C GLY A 19 8.54 -7.74 12.07
N GLY A 20 8.13 -8.23 10.90
CA GLY A 20 7.14 -7.58 10.05
C GLY A 20 7.68 -6.35 9.30
N GLU A 21 8.99 -6.30 9.05
CA GLU A 21 9.67 -5.21 8.35
C GLU A 21 10.50 -5.79 7.18
N GLY A 22 10.30 -5.30 5.95
CA GLY A 22 11.05 -5.72 4.75
C GLY A 22 10.27 -6.61 3.76
N GLU A 23 10.74 -6.69 2.50
CA GLU A 23 10.01 -7.33 1.38
C GLU A 23 9.93 -8.88 1.45
N TYR A 24 10.72 -9.56 2.29
CA TYR A 24 10.80 -11.04 2.29
C TYR A 24 10.93 -11.69 3.69
N ASP A 25 10.62 -10.97 4.77
CA ASP A 25 10.81 -11.45 6.16
C ASP A 25 9.88 -12.63 6.55
N HIS A 26 8.79 -12.87 5.80
CA HIS A 26 7.78 -13.88 6.16
C HIS A 26 8.12 -15.30 5.68
N MET A 27 8.78 -15.47 4.54
CA MET A 27 9.07 -16.80 3.97
C MET A 27 10.10 -17.58 4.81
N GLY A 28 11.11 -16.88 5.35
CA GLY A 28 12.09 -17.47 6.25
C GLY A 28 11.47 -17.90 7.58
N PHE A 29 10.58 -17.07 8.13
CA PHE A 29 9.82 -17.39 9.33
C PHE A 29 8.94 -18.62 9.14
N ILE A 30 8.12 -18.68 8.07
CA ILE A 30 7.22 -19.80 7.77
C ILE A 30 8.01 -21.11 7.63
N ARG A 31 9.06 -21.12 6.79
CA ARG A 31 9.90 -22.33 6.61
C ARG A 31 10.56 -22.79 7.91
N GLY A 32 11.01 -21.85 8.74
CA GLY A 32 11.59 -22.18 10.04
C GLY A 32 10.58 -22.81 11.00
N ILE A 33 9.34 -22.30 11.02
CA ILE A 33 8.24 -22.87 11.80
C ILE A 33 7.87 -24.26 11.28
N ASP A 34 7.74 -24.43 9.96
CA ASP A 34 7.40 -25.72 9.34
C ASP A 34 8.48 -26.77 9.62
N MET A 35 9.76 -26.41 9.50
CA MET A 35 10.87 -27.31 9.82
C MET A 35 10.85 -27.75 11.29
N ILE A 36 10.58 -26.84 12.23
CA ILE A 36 10.44 -27.20 13.65
C ILE A 36 9.20 -28.08 13.87
N LYS A 37 8.07 -27.74 13.25
CA LYS A 37 6.83 -28.50 13.35
C LYS A 37 7.02 -29.94 12.84
N GLU A 38 7.70 -30.11 11.71
CA GLU A 38 8.01 -31.43 11.13
C GLU A 38 9.01 -32.22 11.96
N ASN A 39 10.14 -31.60 12.35
CA ASN A 39 11.20 -32.26 13.11
C ASN A 39 10.72 -32.77 14.47
N PHE A 40 9.83 -32.03 15.13
CA PHE A 40 9.33 -32.36 16.46
C PHE A 40 7.89 -32.89 16.46
N GLN A 41 7.26 -33.03 15.28
CA GLN A 41 5.85 -33.45 15.11
C GLN A 41 4.89 -32.67 16.02
N LEU A 42 5.05 -31.35 16.04
CA LEU A 42 4.28 -30.49 16.94
C LEU A 42 2.84 -30.31 16.42
N PRO A 43 1.83 -30.47 17.28
CA PRO A 43 0.47 -30.08 16.95
C PRO A 43 0.36 -28.57 16.71
N ASP A 44 -0.54 -28.17 15.80
CA ASP A 44 -0.75 -26.74 15.46
C ASP A 44 -1.09 -25.88 16.67
N ILE A 45 -1.78 -26.45 17.66
CA ILE A 45 -2.12 -25.74 18.89
C ILE A 45 -0.88 -25.28 19.68
N PHE A 46 0.23 -26.03 19.62
CA PHE A 46 1.49 -25.64 20.26
C PHE A 46 2.19 -24.52 19.50
N VAL A 47 2.18 -24.58 18.18
CA VAL A 47 2.80 -23.57 17.31
C VAL A 47 2.05 -22.25 17.44
N THR A 48 0.72 -22.29 17.32
CA THR A 48 -0.16 -21.11 17.42
C THR A 48 -0.10 -20.45 18.80
N ALA A 49 -0.04 -21.22 19.89
CA ALA A 49 0.15 -20.67 21.24
C ALA A 49 1.44 -19.85 21.39
N ARG A 50 2.48 -20.15 20.59
CA ARG A 50 3.78 -19.47 20.63
C ARG A 50 3.85 -18.23 19.75
N PHE A 51 2.95 -18.05 18.77
CA PHE A 51 3.00 -16.89 17.87
C PHE A 51 3.03 -15.55 18.60
N ASN A 52 2.36 -15.46 19.74
CA ASN A 52 2.42 -14.27 20.57
C ASN A 52 3.84 -13.89 21.01
N THR A 53 4.71 -14.86 21.26
CA THR A 53 6.09 -14.60 21.67
C THR A 53 7.06 -14.43 20.50
N LEU A 54 6.69 -14.91 19.31
CA LEU A 54 7.56 -14.93 18.13
C LEU A 54 7.41 -13.67 17.27
N PHE A 55 6.26 -13.00 17.36
CA PHE A 55 6.07 -11.70 16.72
C PHE A 55 6.76 -10.61 17.52
N THR A 56 7.57 -9.82 16.83
CA THR A 56 8.35 -8.70 17.38
C THR A 56 8.03 -7.43 16.59
N LYS A 57 8.53 -6.26 17.03
CA LYS A 57 8.40 -4.98 16.32
C LYS A 57 7.00 -4.68 15.76
N SER A 58 6.86 -4.46 14.45
CA SER A 58 5.58 -4.16 13.79
C SER A 58 4.66 -5.37 13.87
N ALA A 59 5.14 -6.60 13.70
CA ALA A 59 4.33 -7.81 13.85
C ALA A 59 3.72 -7.95 15.26
N HIS A 60 4.46 -7.59 16.32
CA HIS A 60 3.94 -7.56 17.69
C HIS A 60 2.92 -6.43 17.90
N ARG A 61 3.18 -5.24 17.31
CA ARG A 61 2.27 -4.09 17.35
C ARG A 61 0.99 -4.33 16.55
N CYS A 62 1.04 -5.19 15.53
CA CYS A 62 -0.08 -5.57 14.67
C CYS A 62 -0.91 -6.75 15.22
N LYS A 63 -0.61 -7.26 16.42
CA LYS A 63 -1.32 -8.42 17.02
C LYS A 63 -2.83 -8.31 17.09
N TRP A 64 -3.33 -7.09 17.06
CA TRP A 64 -4.72 -6.81 16.73
C TRP A 64 -4.66 -5.56 15.86
N ALA A 65 -5.40 -5.53 14.77
CA ALA A 65 -5.84 -4.29 14.15
C ALA A 65 -6.72 -3.52 15.15
N ASN A 66 -6.15 -3.11 16.29
CA ASN A 66 -6.84 -2.30 17.27
C ASN A 66 -7.12 -0.94 16.62
N HIS A 67 -8.12 -0.25 17.16
CA HIS A 67 -8.59 1.01 16.59
C HIS A 67 -7.45 2.00 16.32
N SER A 68 -6.39 2.01 17.14
CA SER A 68 -5.24 2.89 16.97
C SER A 68 -4.33 2.51 15.81
N TRP A 69 -4.08 1.23 15.56
CA TRP A 69 -3.34 0.77 14.36
C TRP A 69 -4.15 1.05 13.10
N ARG A 70 -5.44 0.68 13.12
CA ARG A 70 -6.33 0.89 11.99
C ARG A 70 -6.42 2.37 11.64
N PHE A 71 -6.62 3.24 12.64
CA PHE A 71 -6.60 4.69 12.46
C PHE A 71 -5.29 5.19 11.85
N LYS A 72 -4.12 4.70 12.29
CA LYS A 72 -2.83 5.10 11.71
C LYS A 72 -2.69 4.68 10.25
N VAL A 73 -3.13 3.47 9.90
CA VAL A 73 -3.05 2.94 8.53
C VAL A 73 -4.06 3.62 7.60
N GLU A 74 -5.29 3.85 8.07
CA GLU A 74 -6.30 4.66 7.38
C GLU A 74 -5.79 6.09 7.17
N THR A 75 -5.22 6.72 8.20
CA THR A 75 -4.58 8.04 8.10
C THR A 75 -3.44 8.02 7.06
N ALA A 76 -2.56 7.01 7.10
CA ALA A 76 -1.48 6.88 6.13
C ALA A 76 -2.01 6.77 4.69
N PHE A 77 -3.09 6.03 4.47
CA PHE A 77 -3.77 5.95 3.18
C PHE A 77 -4.41 7.28 2.78
N GLU A 78 -5.14 7.92 3.70
CA GLU A 78 -5.87 9.18 3.48
C GLU A 78 -4.95 10.32 3.05
N TYR A 79 -3.83 10.49 3.76
CA TYR A 79 -2.92 11.62 3.56
C TYR A 79 -1.74 11.32 2.63
N ALA A 80 -1.52 10.06 2.23
CA ALA A 80 -0.52 9.75 1.21
C ALA A 80 -0.90 10.40 -0.12
N LYS A 81 -0.17 11.46 -0.48
CA LYS A 81 -0.25 12.12 -1.79
C LYS A 81 0.94 11.69 -2.62
N PHE A 82 0.67 11.22 -3.83
CA PHE A 82 1.71 10.94 -4.80
C PHE A 82 2.42 12.23 -5.24
N ASN A 83 3.75 12.26 -5.16
CA ASN A 83 4.56 13.35 -5.70
C ASN A 83 5.41 12.86 -6.89
N SER A 84 5.09 13.32 -8.09
CA SER A 84 5.77 12.92 -9.32
C SER A 84 7.27 13.26 -9.37
N ASP A 85 7.71 14.22 -8.58
CA ASP A 85 9.11 14.69 -8.60
C ASP A 85 10.01 13.88 -7.66
N LYS A 86 9.40 13.22 -6.66
CA LYS A 86 10.12 12.53 -5.57
C LYS A 86 9.87 11.03 -5.56
N ASP A 87 8.66 10.61 -5.92
CA ASP A 87 8.21 9.25 -5.73
C ASP A 87 8.13 8.51 -7.06
N LYS A 88 8.58 7.25 -7.06
CA LYS A 88 8.38 6.36 -8.20
C LYS A 88 6.95 5.82 -8.18
N ALA A 89 6.24 5.94 -9.30
CA ALA A 89 4.83 5.52 -9.39
C ALA A 89 4.62 4.06 -8.98
N SER A 90 5.52 3.14 -9.38
CA SER A 90 5.45 1.74 -8.99
C SER A 90 5.57 1.53 -7.47
N GLN A 91 6.49 2.22 -6.81
CA GLN A 91 6.67 2.11 -5.35
C GLN A 91 5.45 2.65 -4.60
N CYS A 92 4.91 3.80 -5.03
CA CYS A 92 3.67 4.32 -4.47
C CYS A 92 2.50 3.37 -4.68
N PHE A 93 2.35 2.81 -5.89
CA PHE A 93 1.30 1.85 -6.19
C PHE A 93 1.38 0.62 -5.27
N CYS A 94 2.56 -0.01 -5.17
CA CYS A 94 2.79 -1.16 -4.29
C CYS A 94 2.50 -0.84 -2.82
N GLN A 95 2.92 0.35 -2.35
CA GLN A 95 2.68 0.76 -0.97
C GLN A 95 1.19 0.96 -0.68
N GLN A 96 0.45 1.62 -1.59
CA GLN A 96 -1.00 1.81 -1.42
C GLN A 96 -1.77 0.48 -1.53
N LYS A 97 -1.34 -0.44 -2.42
CA LYS A 97 -1.88 -1.80 -2.54
C LYS A 97 -1.72 -2.56 -1.23
N HIS A 98 -0.51 -2.55 -0.66
CA HIS A 98 -0.23 -3.21 0.62
C HIS A 98 -1.10 -2.65 1.76
N ILE A 99 -1.30 -1.33 1.81
CA ILE A 99 -2.17 -0.69 2.80
C ILE A 99 -3.64 -1.14 2.64
N LEU A 100 -4.16 -1.19 1.41
CA LEU A 100 -5.54 -1.60 1.16
C LEU A 100 -5.80 -3.06 1.52
N ILE A 101 -4.90 -3.98 1.14
CA ILE A 101 -4.99 -5.40 1.50
C ILE A 101 -4.95 -5.57 3.03
N ALA A 102 -4.14 -4.77 3.72
CA ALA A 102 -4.05 -4.81 5.18
C ALA A 102 -5.33 -4.28 5.87
N LEU A 103 -6.03 -3.30 5.28
CA LEU A 103 -7.27 -2.74 5.83
C LEU A 103 -8.52 -3.56 5.49
N TYR A 104 -8.52 -4.21 4.32
CA TYR A 104 -9.65 -4.91 3.73
C TYR A 104 -9.15 -6.21 3.05
N PRO A 105 -8.96 -7.31 3.79
CA PRO A 105 -8.41 -8.54 3.22
C PRO A 105 -9.25 -9.15 2.09
N ASP A 106 -10.56 -8.93 2.11
CA ASP A 106 -11.51 -9.46 1.13
C ASP A 106 -11.79 -8.48 -0.04
N ILE A 107 -10.96 -7.44 -0.19
CA ILE A 107 -11.11 -6.47 -1.29
C ILE A 107 -10.71 -7.11 -2.63
N SER A 108 -11.57 -6.97 -3.64
CA SER A 108 -11.23 -7.44 -4.99
C SER A 108 -10.08 -6.64 -5.58
N GLU A 109 -9.25 -7.28 -6.40
CA GLU A 109 -8.14 -6.65 -7.12
C GLU A 109 -8.59 -5.42 -7.94
N PHE A 110 -9.73 -5.51 -8.62
CA PHE A 110 -10.35 -4.39 -9.32
C PHE A 110 -10.61 -3.18 -8.41
N MET A 111 -11.13 -3.41 -7.20
CA MET A 111 -11.36 -2.35 -6.22
C MET A 111 -10.06 -1.77 -5.67
N ILE A 112 -9.02 -2.58 -5.48
CA ILE A 112 -7.67 -2.10 -5.12
C ILE A 112 -7.20 -1.10 -6.18
N HIS A 113 -7.21 -1.51 -7.45
CA HIS A 113 -6.71 -0.67 -8.52
C HIS A 113 -7.51 0.62 -8.66
N ARG A 114 -8.85 0.52 -8.56
CA ARG A 114 -9.74 1.69 -8.61
C ARG A 114 -9.46 2.68 -7.50
N GLN A 115 -9.30 2.22 -6.26
CA GLN A 115 -9.02 3.09 -5.10
C GLN A 115 -7.67 3.78 -5.23
N ILE A 116 -6.64 3.05 -5.68
CA ILE A 116 -5.32 3.63 -5.92
C ILE A 116 -5.37 4.68 -7.03
N LEU A 117 -6.07 4.44 -8.13
CA LEU A 117 -6.19 5.43 -9.22
C LEU A 117 -6.91 6.70 -8.79
N ILE A 118 -7.97 6.59 -7.99
CA ILE A 118 -8.65 7.75 -7.38
C ILE A 118 -7.67 8.55 -6.51
N LYS A 119 -6.74 7.87 -5.82
CA LYS A 119 -5.68 8.53 -5.03
C LYS A 119 -4.66 9.29 -5.88
N PHE A 120 -4.24 8.72 -7.01
CA PHE A 120 -3.39 9.43 -7.97
C PHE A 120 -4.12 10.67 -8.53
N GLY A 121 -5.40 10.51 -8.86
CA GLY A 121 -6.31 11.58 -9.24
C GLY A 121 -5.91 12.35 -10.51
N GLY A 122 -6.77 13.29 -10.89
CA GLY A 122 -6.50 14.27 -11.93
C GLY A 122 -6.07 13.66 -13.26
N TYR A 123 -4.92 14.09 -13.76
CA TYR A 123 -4.43 13.67 -15.08
C TYR A 123 -3.94 12.23 -15.12
N LEU A 124 -3.41 11.69 -14.01
CA LEU A 124 -2.91 10.31 -13.94
C LEU A 124 -4.06 9.31 -13.97
N GLU A 125 -5.09 9.56 -13.17
CA GLU A 125 -6.32 8.76 -13.18
C GLU A 125 -6.94 8.73 -14.58
N HIS A 126 -7.06 9.89 -15.22
CA HIS A 126 -7.59 10.01 -16.58
C HIS A 126 -6.70 9.32 -17.62
N ALA A 127 -5.37 9.46 -17.51
CA ALA A 127 -4.43 8.87 -18.45
C ALA A 127 -4.50 7.34 -18.43
N VAL A 128 -4.63 6.73 -17.25
CA VAL A 128 -4.84 5.28 -17.14
C VAL A 128 -6.22 4.92 -17.72
N LYS A 129 -7.30 5.53 -17.24
CA LYS A 129 -8.67 5.20 -17.71
C LYS A 129 -8.89 5.37 -19.21
N SER A 130 -8.21 6.32 -19.86
CA SER A 130 -8.34 6.56 -21.30
C SER A 130 -7.57 5.56 -22.16
N ARG A 131 -6.65 4.80 -21.58
CA ARG A 131 -5.76 3.86 -22.29
C ARG A 131 -6.04 2.40 -21.98
N THR A 132 -6.89 2.11 -21.00
CA THR A 132 -7.16 0.75 -20.54
C THR A 132 -8.66 0.42 -20.47
N THR A 133 -9.00 -0.86 -20.58
CA THR A 133 -10.36 -1.43 -20.48
C THR A 133 -10.77 -1.68 -19.02
N GLU A 134 -12.05 -1.93 -18.71
CA GLU A 134 -12.55 -2.06 -17.32
C GLU A 134 -11.85 -3.11 -16.43
N GLN A 135 -11.10 -4.05 -17.00
CA GLN A 135 -10.27 -5.02 -16.30
C GLN A 135 -8.81 -4.87 -16.74
N TYR A 136 -8.04 -4.09 -16.01
CA TYR A 136 -6.62 -3.84 -16.31
C TYR A 136 -5.70 -4.47 -15.26
N SER A 137 -4.56 -5.00 -15.73
CA SER A 137 -3.55 -5.63 -14.87
C SER A 137 -2.76 -4.57 -14.08
N GLU A 138 -2.13 -5.00 -12.99
CA GLU A 138 -1.25 -4.12 -12.21
C GLU A 138 -0.10 -3.56 -13.07
N GLU A 139 0.48 -4.40 -13.92
CA GLU A 139 1.59 -4.05 -14.80
C GLU A 139 1.20 -2.95 -15.79
N ASP A 140 0.03 -3.09 -16.43
CA ASP A 140 -0.47 -2.10 -17.39
C ASP A 140 -0.66 -0.73 -16.72
N ILE A 141 -1.22 -0.69 -15.51
CA ILE A 141 -1.38 0.55 -14.75
C ILE A 141 -0.01 1.18 -14.47
N ILE A 142 0.93 0.40 -13.93
CA ILE A 142 2.24 0.89 -13.54
C ILE A 142 3.01 1.42 -14.76
N ILE A 143 2.99 0.68 -15.88
CA ILE A 143 3.62 1.11 -17.13
C ILE A 143 3.05 2.44 -17.59
N ILE A 144 1.73 2.61 -17.61
CA ILE A 144 1.09 3.87 -18.02
C ILE A 144 1.44 5.00 -17.04
N LEU A 145 1.41 4.76 -15.72
CA LEU A 145 1.75 5.76 -14.71
C LEU A 145 3.21 6.19 -14.84
N GLU A 146 4.15 5.26 -15.05
CA GLU A 146 5.57 5.56 -15.25
C GLU A 146 5.79 6.30 -16.58
N GLU A 147 5.16 5.87 -17.67
CA GLU A 147 5.24 6.55 -18.96
C GLU A 147 4.75 8.01 -18.85
N VAL A 148 3.61 8.23 -18.20
CA VAL A 148 3.02 9.55 -18.07
C VAL A 148 3.87 10.43 -17.15
N THR A 149 4.34 9.91 -16.01
CA THR A 149 5.20 10.68 -15.09
C THR A 149 6.55 11.01 -15.73
N THR A 150 7.20 10.07 -16.41
CA THR A 150 8.49 10.30 -17.10
C THR A 150 8.36 11.24 -18.31
N ARG A 151 7.30 11.13 -19.12
CA ARG A 151 7.08 12.05 -20.26
C ARG A 151 6.74 13.47 -19.82
N THR A 152 6.08 13.63 -18.67
CA THR A 152 5.72 14.96 -18.16
C THR A 152 6.93 15.70 -17.57
N ILE A 153 7.96 14.98 -17.10
CA ILE A 153 9.25 15.56 -16.69
C ILE A 153 10.05 16.12 -17.89
N ILE A 154 9.79 15.62 -19.11
CA ILE A 154 10.54 15.97 -20.33
C ILE A 154 9.79 17.03 -21.18
N GLY A 155 8.51 17.30 -20.91
CA GLY A 155 7.78 18.40 -21.54
C GLY A 155 8.23 19.76 -21.02
N PRO A 156 8.20 20.85 -21.84
CA PRO A 156 8.58 22.17 -21.37
C PRO A 156 7.71 22.50 -20.16
N SER A 157 8.36 22.72 -19.01
CA SER A 157 7.74 23.20 -17.78
C SER A 157 6.63 24.15 -18.16
N ARG A 158 5.37 23.79 -17.85
CA ARG A 158 4.27 24.73 -17.97
C ARG A 158 4.62 25.89 -17.06
N VAL A 159 5.20 26.92 -17.67
CA VAL A 159 5.32 28.25 -17.11
C VAL A 159 3.95 28.52 -16.51
N ASN A 160 3.93 28.83 -15.21
CA ASN A 160 2.74 29.33 -14.54
C ASN A 160 2.29 30.59 -15.29
N LEU A 161 1.47 30.42 -16.33
CA LEU A 161 0.61 31.47 -16.82
C LEU A 161 -0.36 31.71 -15.69
N LYS A 162 0.01 32.68 -14.83
CA LYS A 162 -0.93 33.37 -13.95
C LYS A 162 -2.08 33.79 -14.85
N THR A 163 -3.14 32.98 -14.84
CA THR A 163 -4.38 33.33 -15.49
C THR A 163 -4.98 34.39 -14.58
N LYS A 164 -4.60 35.65 -14.82
CA LYS A 164 -5.46 36.78 -14.47
C LYS A 164 -6.75 36.52 -15.23
N PHE A 165 -7.76 35.97 -14.56
CA PHE A 165 -9.13 36.10 -15.03
C PHE A 165 -9.46 37.60 -15.01
N ASN A 166 -9.25 38.26 -16.15
CA ASN A 166 -10.02 39.46 -16.48
C ASN A 166 -11.43 38.96 -16.77
N THR A 167 -12.34 39.15 -15.81
CA THR A 167 -13.77 38.99 -16.06
C THR A 167 -14.26 40.19 -16.89
N PRO A 168 -14.94 39.99 -18.05
CA PRO A 168 -15.21 41.07 -19.01
C PRO A 168 -16.50 41.88 -18.75
N TRP A 169 -17.11 41.81 -17.57
CA TRP A 169 -18.43 42.42 -17.34
C TRP A 169 -18.54 43.02 -15.94
N LYS A 170 -17.99 44.22 -15.76
CA LYS A 170 -18.42 45.14 -14.69
C LYS A 170 -18.17 46.64 -14.96
N ASP A 171 -18.03 47.04 -16.23
CA ASP A 171 -17.91 48.45 -16.63
C ASP A 171 -19.03 48.87 -17.59
N SER A 172 -20.28 48.54 -17.27
CA SER A 172 -21.43 48.99 -18.07
C SER A 172 -22.70 49.17 -17.25
N VAL A 173 -22.65 49.94 -16.15
CA VAL A 173 -23.76 50.80 -15.73
C VAL A 173 -23.19 51.98 -14.95
N ASP A 174 -22.60 52.92 -15.67
CA ASP A 174 -22.61 54.33 -15.27
C ASP A 174 -22.46 55.17 -16.54
N ARG A 175 -23.60 55.51 -17.13
CA ARG A 175 -23.79 56.74 -17.91
C ARG A 175 -25.29 57.07 -17.97
N ASN A 176 -25.65 58.01 -17.09
CA ASN A 176 -26.87 58.82 -17.04
C ASN A 176 -27.30 59.32 -18.45
N PRO A 177 -28.60 59.56 -18.74
CA PRO A 177 -29.10 60.94 -18.60
C PRO A 177 -30.61 61.11 -18.31
N LYS A 178 -30.98 61.92 -17.31
CA LYS A 178 -31.65 63.23 -17.45
C LYS A 178 -31.90 63.86 -16.09
#